data_AF-A0A916BNK7-F1
#
_entry.id   AF-A0A916BNK7-F1
#
_cell.length_a   1.000
_cell.length_b   1.000
_cell.length_c   1.000
_cell.angle_alpha   90.00
_cell.angle_beta   90.00
_cell.angle_gamma   90.00
#
_symmetry.space_group_name_H-M   'P 1'
#
loop_
_entity.id
_entity.type
_entity.pdbx_description
1 polymer ?
#
loop_
_entity_poly.entity_id
_entity_poly.type
_entity_poly.pdbx_seq_one_letter_code
_entity_poly.pdbx_strand_id
1 'polypeptide(L)'
;MDTAVIVALIGVAGSLLVAVLNHHLQQRVHAQEIKLDRLYALSMSDDLFYQLKRLSTGAYGPYWIDPELRYGLGPELNYLKMLGYITFDRDSTVPDIREIPKGDNPDLSRYVRVTQQGLDFIALREAALKRDTQGRKP
;
A
#
# COMPACT_ATOMS: atom_id res chain seq x y z
N MET A 1 -56.99 -17.17 -15.82
CA MET A 1 -55.71 -16.77 -15.21
C MET A 1 -55.89 -15.37 -14.67
N ASP A 2 -55.77 -15.19 -13.35
CA ASP A 2 -55.96 -13.89 -12.70
C ASP A 2 -54.85 -12.91 -13.11
N THR A 3 -55.26 -11.75 -13.59
CA THR A 3 -54.39 -10.60 -13.93
C THR A 3 -53.47 -10.23 -12.76
N ALA A 4 -53.91 -10.43 -11.52
CA ALA A 4 -53.10 -10.23 -10.32
C ALA A 4 -51.87 -11.15 -10.25
N VAL A 5 -51.99 -12.41 -10.70
CA VAL A 5 -50.89 -13.40 -10.69
C VAL A 5 -49.84 -13.05 -11.75
N ILE A 6 -50.27 -12.54 -12.91
CA ILE A 6 -49.38 -12.11 -14.00
C ILE A 6 -48.58 -10.87 -13.58
N VAL A 7 -49.22 -9.88 -12.96
CA VAL A 7 -48.54 -8.67 -12.47
C VAL A 7 -47.54 -9.00 -11.35
N ALA A 8 -47.90 -9.89 -10.43
CA ALA A 8 -46.99 -10.36 -9.39
C ALA A 8 -45.77 -11.10 -9.96
N LEU A 9 -45.97 -11.99 -10.94
CA LEU A 9 -44.88 -12.71 -11.62
C LEU A 9 -43.93 -11.77 -12.38
N ILE A 10 -44.46 -10.75 -13.05
CA ILE A 10 -43.65 -9.75 -13.76
C ILE A 10 -42.84 -8.90 -12.76
N GLY A 11 -43.43 -8.50 -11.64
CA GLY A 11 -42.73 -7.76 -10.58
C GLY A 11 -41.61 -8.57 -9.91
N VAL A 12 -41.84 -9.87 -9.66
CA VAL A 12 -40.84 -10.79 -9.11
C VAL A 12 -39.72 -11.07 -10.12
N ALA A 13 -40.05 -11.28 -11.40
CA ALA A 13 -39.06 -11.47 -12.46
C ALA A 13 -38.18 -10.21 -12.68
N GLY A 14 -38.79 -9.01 -12.65
CA GLY A 14 -38.07 -7.75 -12.78
C GLY A 14 -37.12 -7.49 -11.60
N SER A 15 -37.56 -7.74 -10.38
CA SER A 15 -36.73 -7.58 -9.17
C SER A 15 -35.59 -8.61 -9.10
N LEU A 16 -35.81 -9.86 -9.51
CA LEU A 16 -34.75 -10.87 -9.65
C LEU A 16 -33.70 -10.48 -10.69
N LEU A 17 -34.11 -9.96 -11.86
CA LEU A 17 -33.18 -9.48 -12.88
C LEU A 17 -32.30 -8.34 -12.38
N VAL A 18 -32.88 -7.38 -11.65
CA VAL A 18 -32.13 -6.28 -11.03
C VAL A 18 -31.16 -6.81 -9.98
N ALA A 19 -31.58 -7.77 -9.14
CA ALA A 19 -30.71 -8.37 -8.13
C ALA A 19 -29.52 -9.13 -8.74
N VAL A 20 -29.76 -9.91 -9.80
CA VAL A 20 -28.70 -10.62 -10.53
C VAL A 20 -27.74 -9.65 -11.21
N LEU A 21 -28.27 -8.59 -11.84
CA LEU A 21 -27.44 -7.56 -12.47
C LEU A 21 -26.60 -6.80 -11.44
N ASN A 22 -27.19 -6.43 -10.30
CA ASN A 22 -26.50 -5.77 -9.20
C ASN A 22 -25.40 -6.68 -8.61
N HIS A 23 -25.68 -7.97 -8.42
CA HIS A 23 -24.69 -8.94 -7.95
C HIS A 23 -23.52 -9.07 -8.93
N HIS A 24 -23.79 -9.15 -10.24
CA HIS A 24 -22.75 -9.22 -11.27
C HIS A 24 -21.90 -7.95 -11.35
N LEU A 25 -22.54 -6.78 -11.18
CA LEU A 25 -21.84 -5.50 -11.10
C LEU A 25 -20.93 -5.44 -9.87
N GLN A 26 -21.43 -5.85 -8.70
CA GLN A 26 -20.63 -5.93 -7.47
C GLN A 26 -19.44 -6.87 -7.62
N GLN A 27 -19.64 -8.04 -8.24
CA GLN A 27 -18.54 -8.97 -8.51
C GLN A 27 -17.48 -8.35 -9.44
N ARG A 28 -17.89 -7.62 -10.47
CA ARG A 28 -16.96 -6.95 -11.40
C ARG A 28 -16.19 -5.82 -10.72
N VAL A 29 -16.85 -5.00 -9.91
CA VAL A 29 -16.20 -3.95 -9.12
C VAL A 29 -15.17 -4.59 -8.20
N HIS A 30 -15.55 -5.63 -7.47
CA HIS A 30 -14.65 -6.31 -6.55
C HIS A 30 -13.43 -6.94 -7.26
N ALA A 31 -13.63 -7.55 -8.43
CA ALA A 31 -12.53 -8.08 -9.23
C ALA A 31 -11.57 -6.97 -9.72
N GLN A 32 -12.11 -5.78 -10.05
CA GLN A 32 -11.30 -4.62 -10.45
C GLN A 32 -10.54 -4.02 -9.27
N GLU A 33 -11.16 -3.91 -8.10
CA GLU A 33 -10.51 -3.48 -6.85
C GLU A 33 -9.30 -4.37 -6.54
N ILE A 34 -9.48 -5.71 -6.56
CA ILE A 34 -8.38 -6.66 -6.33
C ILE A 34 -7.24 -6.46 -7.33
N LYS A 35 -7.56 -6.20 -8.60
CA LYS A 35 -6.54 -5.96 -9.63
C LYS A 35 -5.79 -4.65 -9.38
N LEU A 36 -6.50 -3.59 -9.00
CA LEU A 36 -5.91 -2.28 -8.70
C LEU A 36 -5.02 -2.36 -7.47
N ASP A 37 -5.50 -2.97 -6.39
CA ASP A 37 -4.75 -3.23 -5.16
C ASP A 37 -3.46 -4.00 -5.44
N ARG A 38 -3.53 -5.00 -6.32
CA ARG A 38 -2.36 -5.79 -6.71
C ARG A 38 -1.36 -4.96 -7.50
N LEU A 39 -1.81 -4.15 -8.46
CA LEU A 39 -0.93 -3.28 -9.24
C LEU A 39 -0.27 -2.23 -8.34
N TYR A 40 -1.02 -1.64 -7.42
CA TYR A 40 -0.51 -0.67 -6.47
C TYR A 40 0.47 -1.28 -5.47
N ALA A 41 0.15 -2.46 -4.92
CA ALA A 41 1.04 -3.21 -4.04
C ALA A 41 2.40 -3.52 -4.68
N LEU A 42 2.42 -3.74 -6.00
CA LEU A 42 3.61 -4.14 -6.75
C LEU A 42 4.26 -2.99 -7.54
N SER A 43 3.74 -1.76 -7.43
CA SER A 43 4.26 -0.62 -8.20
C SER A 43 5.60 -0.09 -7.69
N MET A 44 5.93 -0.37 -6.42
CA MET A 44 7.20 0.01 -5.80
C MET A 44 8.23 -1.12 -6.00
N SER A 45 9.51 -0.78 -6.21
CA SER A 45 10.57 -1.80 -6.26
C SER A 45 10.65 -2.60 -4.94
N ASP A 46 11.19 -3.82 -5.01
CA ASP A 46 11.38 -4.67 -3.84
C ASP A 46 12.34 -4.02 -2.83
N ASP A 47 13.46 -3.47 -3.30
CA ASP A 47 14.46 -2.82 -2.45
C ASP A 47 13.86 -1.70 -1.62
N LEU A 48 13.09 -0.81 -2.25
CA LEU A 48 12.47 0.32 -1.57
C LEU A 48 11.40 -0.12 -0.56
N PHE A 49 10.68 -1.20 -0.86
CA PHE A 49 9.76 -1.78 0.10
C PHE A 49 10.48 -2.40 1.29
N TYR A 50 11.59 -3.11 1.08
CA TYR A 50 12.39 -3.62 2.18
C TYR A 50 12.96 -2.50 3.05
N GLN A 51 13.29 -1.35 2.47
CA GLN A 51 13.72 -0.17 3.21
C GLN A 51 12.58 0.42 4.04
N LEU A 52 11.39 0.58 3.47
CA LEU A 52 10.19 1.02 4.21
C LEU A 52 9.85 0.04 5.35
N LYS A 53 9.96 -1.27 5.09
CA LYS A 53 9.72 -2.32 6.08
C LYS A 53 10.79 -2.35 7.17
N ARG A 54 12.06 -2.08 6.85
CA ARG A 54 13.11 -1.90 7.87
C ARG A 54 12.83 -0.68 8.74
N LEU A 55 12.38 0.43 8.15
CA LEU A 55 12.02 1.63 8.92
C LEU A 55 10.86 1.36 9.88
N SER A 56 9.90 0.51 9.48
CA SER A 56 8.72 0.23 10.31
C SER A 56 9.03 -0.59 11.57
N THR A 57 10.20 -1.24 11.65
CA THR A 57 10.62 -1.98 12.87
C THR A 57 10.97 -1.02 14.02
N GLY A 58 11.26 0.25 13.72
CA GLY A 58 11.80 1.20 14.68
C GLY A 58 13.25 0.92 15.09
N ALA A 59 13.92 -0.04 14.42
CA ALA A 59 15.31 -0.41 14.61
C ALA A 59 15.97 -0.65 13.23
N TYR A 60 16.04 0.42 12.44
CA TYR A 60 16.63 0.41 11.09
C TYR A 60 18.10 -0.01 11.09
N GLY A 61 18.81 0.32 12.18
CA GLY A 61 20.23 0.02 12.38
C GLY A 61 21.16 0.99 11.65
N PRO A 62 22.46 0.64 11.56
CA PRO A 62 23.45 1.50 10.97
C PRO A 62 23.08 1.89 9.53
N TYR A 63 23.32 3.15 9.20
CA TYR A 63 23.01 3.68 7.89
C TYR A 63 24.12 4.58 7.38
N TRP A 64 24.22 4.65 6.06
CA TRP A 64 25.08 5.59 5.36
C TRP A 64 24.23 6.45 4.44
N ILE A 65 24.42 7.77 4.50
CA ILE A 65 23.80 8.73 3.57
C ILE A 65 24.91 9.50 2.88
N ASP A 66 24.81 9.55 1.54
CA ASP A 66 25.68 10.37 0.71
C ASP A 66 25.61 11.85 1.13
N PRO A 67 26.75 12.52 1.39
CA PRO A 67 26.77 13.93 1.77
C PRO A 67 26.07 14.84 0.78
N GLU A 68 26.09 14.50 -0.51
CA GLU A 68 25.46 15.27 -1.59
C GLU A 68 24.00 14.86 -1.87
N LEU A 69 23.49 13.83 -1.17
CA LEU A 69 22.15 13.24 -1.35
C LEU A 69 21.86 12.77 -2.79
N ARG A 70 22.89 12.43 -3.56
CA ARG A 70 22.76 12.08 -4.98
C ARG A 70 22.36 10.63 -5.22
N TYR A 71 22.69 9.72 -4.29
CA TYR A 71 22.48 8.28 -4.49
C TYR A 71 22.20 7.54 -3.17
N GLY A 72 21.79 6.28 -3.31
CA GLY A 72 21.49 5.36 -2.20
C GLY A 72 20.28 5.82 -1.38
N LEU A 73 20.45 5.82 -0.06
CA LEU A 73 19.36 6.03 0.89
C LEU A 73 18.74 7.43 0.82
N GLY A 74 19.49 8.44 0.35
CA GLY A 74 18.98 9.81 0.19
C GLY A 74 17.74 9.88 -0.73
N PRO A 75 17.90 9.58 -2.03
CA PRO A 75 16.78 9.52 -2.96
C PRO A 75 15.63 8.61 -2.53
N GLU A 76 15.93 7.44 -1.92
CA GLU A 76 14.92 6.50 -1.42
C GLU A 76 14.04 7.11 -0.33
N LEU A 77 14.65 7.74 0.68
CA LEU A 77 13.91 8.41 1.75
C LEU A 77 13.11 9.60 1.22
N ASN A 78 13.67 10.37 0.29
CA ASN A 78 12.94 11.48 -0.31
C ASN A 78 11.70 10.98 -1.06
N TYR A 79 11.83 9.89 -1.81
CA TYR A 79 10.69 9.28 -2.51
C TYR A 79 9.64 8.74 -1.54
N LEU A 80 10.03 8.03 -0.47
CA LEU A 80 9.08 7.56 0.55
C LEU A 80 8.36 8.72 1.27
N LYS A 81 9.07 9.84 1.51
CA LYS A 81 8.47 11.07 2.04
C LYS A 81 7.45 11.65 1.07
N MET A 82 7.77 11.73 -0.22
CA MET A 82 6.84 12.24 -1.25
C MET A 82 5.57 11.39 -1.36
N LEU A 83 5.67 10.08 -1.15
CA LEU A 83 4.51 9.19 -1.09
C LEU A 83 3.70 9.31 0.22
N GLY A 84 4.19 10.05 1.21
CA GLY A 84 3.57 10.18 2.52
C GLY A 84 3.75 8.96 3.42
N TYR A 85 4.66 8.04 3.08
CA TYR A 85 4.89 6.79 3.83
C TYR A 85 5.80 6.98 5.04
N ILE A 86 6.61 8.03 5.03
CA ILE A 86 7.49 8.38 6.14
C ILE A 86 7.39 9.87 6.46
N THR A 87 7.80 10.23 7.67
CA THR A 87 7.92 11.61 8.14
C THR A 87 9.17 11.79 9.00
N PHE A 88 9.61 13.05 9.13
CA PHE A 88 10.79 13.50 9.88
C PHE A 88 10.34 14.31 11.11
N ASP A 89 9.60 13.65 12.01
CA ASP A 89 8.97 14.31 13.17
C ASP A 89 9.45 13.77 14.52
N ARG A 90 10.43 12.87 14.53
CA ARG A 90 10.97 12.28 15.76
C ARG A 90 11.99 13.16 16.47
N ASP A 91 12.68 14.01 15.72
CA ASP A 91 13.68 14.94 16.23
C ASP A 91 13.44 16.32 15.61
N SER A 92 13.14 17.32 16.45
CA SER A 92 12.88 18.69 15.99
C SER A 92 14.09 19.37 15.34
N THR A 93 15.31 18.84 15.54
CA THR A 93 16.53 19.32 14.90
C THR A 93 16.70 18.76 13.48
N VAL A 94 15.92 17.75 13.10
CA VAL A 94 15.96 17.09 11.79
C VAL A 94 14.57 17.13 11.14
N PRO A 95 14.13 18.29 10.64
CA PRO A 95 12.80 18.44 10.02
C PRO A 95 12.70 17.86 8.60
N ASP A 96 13.84 17.59 7.94
CA ASP A 96 13.89 17.02 6.60
C ASP A 96 15.13 16.12 6.41
N ILE A 97 15.18 15.46 5.26
CA ILE A 97 16.27 14.62 4.82
C ILE A 97 17.61 15.37 4.73
N ARG A 98 17.56 16.68 4.50
CA ARG A 98 18.76 17.52 4.36
C ARG A 98 19.51 17.64 5.67
N GLU A 99 18.79 17.61 6.79
CA GLU A 99 19.31 17.78 8.14
C GLU A 99 19.69 16.45 8.81
N ILE A 100 19.31 15.30 8.23
CA ILE A 100 19.77 13.99 8.74
C ILE A 100 21.30 13.95 8.72
N PRO A 101 21.96 13.49 9.80
CA PRO A 101 23.40 13.25 9.80
C PRO A 101 23.84 12.40 8.61
N LYS A 102 24.82 12.92 7.87
CA LYS A 102 25.41 12.28 6.67
C LYS A 102 26.53 11.32 7.07
N GLY A 103 26.93 10.45 6.14
CA GLY A 103 27.92 9.40 6.40
C GLY A 103 27.40 8.31 7.33
N ASP A 104 28.31 7.64 8.03
CA ASP A 104 28.00 6.50 8.89
C ASP A 104 27.36 6.92 10.22
N ASN A 105 26.19 6.37 10.50
CA ASN A 105 25.39 6.71 11.67
C ASN A 105 24.70 5.47 12.26
N PRO A 106 24.41 5.45 13.57
CA PRO A 106 24.04 4.23 14.28
C PRO A 106 22.60 3.76 14.03
N ASP A 107 21.65 4.67 13.85
CA ASP A 107 20.24 4.32 13.62
C ASP A 107 19.45 5.48 13.00
N LEU A 108 18.78 5.19 11.88
CA LEU A 108 17.94 6.15 11.17
C LEU A 108 16.58 6.36 11.84
N SER A 109 16.14 5.37 12.63
CA SER A 109 14.82 5.38 13.31
C SER A 109 14.70 6.47 14.38
N ARG A 110 15.82 7.11 14.73
CA ARG A 110 15.85 8.28 15.61
C ARG A 110 15.24 9.53 14.95
N TYR A 111 15.32 9.61 13.63
CA TYR A 111 14.89 10.78 12.85
C TYR A 111 13.62 10.50 12.05
N VAL A 112 13.45 9.25 11.58
CA VAL A 112 12.38 8.87 10.65
C VAL A 112 11.31 8.04 11.33
N ARG A 113 10.05 8.35 11.03
CA ARG A 113 8.89 7.56 11.43
C ARG A 113 8.10 7.10 10.20
N VAL A 114 7.68 5.84 10.19
CA VAL A 114 6.70 5.36 9.20
C VAL A 114 5.30 5.86 9.59
N THR A 115 4.56 6.40 8.62
CA THR A 115 3.20 6.89 8.82
C THR A 115 2.19 5.73 8.81
N GLN A 116 0.94 5.99 9.21
CA GLN A 116 -0.11 4.97 9.10
C GLN A 116 -0.29 4.49 7.65
N GLN A 117 -0.28 5.41 6.69
CA GLN A 117 -0.35 5.09 5.27
C GLN A 117 0.79 4.17 4.81
N GLY A 118 2.01 4.40 5.30
CA GLY A 118 3.15 3.52 5.03
C GLY A 118 2.96 2.10 5.60
N LEU A 119 2.39 2.00 6.81
CA LEU A 119 2.07 0.70 7.42
C LEU A 119 0.96 -0.04 6.65
N ASP A 120 -0.07 0.68 6.23
CA ASP A 120 -1.17 0.12 5.43
C ASP A 120 -0.66 -0.41 4.09
N PHE A 121 0.26 0.33 3.44
CA PHE A 121 0.92 -0.12 2.22
C PHE A 121 1.76 -1.39 2.45
N ILE A 122 2.52 -1.46 3.55
CA ILE A 122 3.29 -2.67 3.89
C ILE A 122 2.35 -3.89 4.00
N ALA A 123 1.27 -3.76 4.75
CA ALA A 123 0.30 -4.83 4.94
C ALA A 123 -0.34 -5.28 3.61
N LEU A 124 -0.71 -4.31 2.76
CA LEU A 124 -1.28 -4.58 1.44
C LEU A 124 -0.30 -5.35 0.55
N ARG A 125 0.97 -4.93 0.49
CA ARG A 125 1.99 -5.60 -0.32
C ARG A 125 2.29 -7.00 0.19
N GLU A 126 2.41 -7.20 1.49
CA GLU A 126 2.60 -8.53 2.06
C GLU A 126 1.45 -9.48 1.75
N ALA A 127 0.20 -8.98 1.78
CA ALA A 127 -0.96 -9.77 1.38
C ALA A 127 -0.91 -10.14 -0.11
N ALA A 128 -0.50 -9.21 -0.98
CA ALA A 128 -0.36 -9.45 -2.42
C ALA A 128 0.74 -10.50 -2.71
N LEU A 129 1.90 -10.41 -2.05
CA LEU A 129 3.01 -11.35 -2.19
C LEU A 129 2.62 -12.78 -1.77
N LYS A 130 1.88 -12.92 -0.65
CA LYS A 130 1.36 -14.22 -0.17
C LYS A 130 0.39 -14.85 -1.16
N ARG A 131 -0.49 -14.06 -1.76
CA ARG A 131 -1.45 -14.54 -2.79
C ARG A 131 -0.73 -15.02 -4.05
N ASP A 132 0.33 -14.32 -4.48
CA ASP A 132 1.10 -14.72 -5.66
C ASP A 132 1.88 -16.03 -5.44
N THR A 133 2.41 -16.25 -4.24
CA THR A 133 3.10 -17.50 -3.90
C THR A 133 2.13 -18.68 -3.76
N GLN A 134 0.91 -18.47 -3.27
CA GLN A 134 -0.10 -19.53 -3.16
C GLN A 134 -0.69 -19.95 -4.51
N GLY A 135 -0.78 -19.03 -5.49
CA GLY A 135 -1.21 -19.35 -6.85
C GLY A 135 -0.16 -20.05 -7.72
N ARG A 136 1.08 -20.19 -7.22
CA ARG A 136 2.23 -20.79 -7.91
C ARG A 136 2.58 -22.20 -7.41
N LYS A 137 1.73 -22.83 -6.59
CA LYS A 137 1.91 -24.26 -6.24
C LYS A 137 1.86 -25.11 -7.52
N PRO A 138 2.84 -26.02 -7.74
CA PRO A 138 2.88 -26.91 -8.91
C PRO A 138 1.69 -27.87 -8.94
#